data_AF-A0A7V2JKP0-F1
#
_entry.id   AF-A0A7V2JKP0-F1
#
_cell.length_a   1.000
_cell.length_b   1.000
_cell.length_c   1.000
_cell.angle_alpha   90.00
_cell.angle_beta   90.00
_cell.angle_gamma   90.00
#
_symmetry.space_group_name_H-M   'P 1'
#
loop_
_entity.id
_entity.type
_entity.pdbx_description
1 polymer ?
#
loop_
_entity_poly.entity_id
_entity_poly.type
_entity_poly.pdbx_seq_one_letter_code
_entity_poly.pdbx_strand_id
1 'polypeptide(L)'
;MNRKLFKYNRALIVPNPVHGRLIRSISLILIILVLISGISFYLLAQKQLSDEYYKAHSQIQSTMEMLLPWMIAVYVVGLIATFFLSILYTRKLAGPLVRFDRELEQLSDGDYTRWIMLRHDDEFYDLAEKINTMSSATAERFRQISQCAGEVEQAAAKLKTFSESSPTDDRLKSSIGELNESSEKLQAALTDIRFEND
;
A
#
# COMPACT_ATOMS: atom_id res chain seq x y z
N MET A 1 -23.01 6.56 -25.64
CA MET A 1 -22.85 5.46 -24.66
C MET A 1 -21.67 4.58 -25.11
N ASN A 2 -20.44 4.96 -24.77
CA ASN A 2 -19.22 4.25 -25.20
C ASN A 2 -18.45 3.83 -23.94
N ARG A 3 -18.77 2.64 -23.40
CA ARG A 3 -18.01 2.05 -22.29
C ARG A 3 -16.73 1.45 -22.86
N LYS A 4 -15.61 2.18 -22.73
CA LYS A 4 -14.28 1.62 -22.95
C LYS A 4 -14.08 0.51 -21.90
N LEU A 5 -14.15 -0.74 -22.37
CA LEU A 5 -13.87 -1.92 -21.57
C LEU A 5 -12.42 -1.84 -21.08
N PHE A 6 -12.24 -1.78 -19.76
CA PHE A 6 -10.94 -1.92 -19.11
C PHE A 6 -10.35 -3.28 -19.50
N LYS A 7 -9.36 -3.28 -20.40
CA LYS A 7 -8.50 -4.43 -20.63
C LYS A 7 -7.70 -4.70 -19.36
N TYR A 8 -8.19 -5.62 -18.53
CA TYR A 8 -7.43 -6.22 -17.45
C TYR A 8 -6.32 -7.10 -18.05
N ASN A 9 -5.18 -6.50 -18.36
CA ASN A 9 -3.98 -7.22 -18.76
C ASN A 9 -3.49 -8.06 -17.57
N ARG A 10 -3.34 -9.37 -17.77
CA ARG A 10 -2.78 -10.33 -16.81
C ARG A 10 -1.27 -10.09 -16.60
N ALA A 11 -0.95 -8.99 -15.93
CA ALA A 11 0.36 -8.73 -15.35
C ALA A 11 0.14 -8.26 -13.91
N LEU A 12 -0.44 -9.13 -13.09
CA LEU A 12 -0.56 -8.95 -11.64
C LEU A 12 0.77 -9.27 -10.92
N ILE A 13 1.88 -8.92 -11.58
CA ILE A 13 3.14 -8.66 -10.90
C ILE A 13 3.17 -7.15 -10.81
N VAL A 14 2.57 -6.61 -9.75
CA VAL A 14 3.04 -5.31 -9.27
C VAL A 14 4.53 -5.56 -9.02
N PRO A 15 5.47 -4.95 -9.77
CA PRO A 15 6.88 -5.18 -9.54
C PRO A 15 7.20 -4.50 -8.21
N ASN A 16 6.91 -5.18 -7.11
CA ASN A 16 7.14 -4.66 -5.78
C ASN A 16 8.52 -5.18 -5.35
N PRO A 17 9.55 -4.32 -5.38
CA PRO A 17 10.92 -4.75 -5.15
C PRO A 17 11.12 -5.39 -3.77
N VAL A 18 10.29 -5.10 -2.76
CA VAL A 18 10.44 -5.68 -1.40
C VAL A 18 10.17 -7.17 -1.41
N HIS A 19 8.99 -7.58 -1.89
CA HIS A 19 8.56 -8.98 -1.82
C HIS A 19 9.52 -9.82 -2.65
N GLY A 20 9.92 -9.30 -3.82
CA GLY A 20 10.98 -9.91 -4.63
C GLY A 20 12.32 -10.00 -3.91
N ARG A 21 12.76 -8.94 -3.22
CA ARG A 21 14.03 -8.94 -2.47
C ARG A 21 14.01 -9.90 -1.28
N LEU A 22 12.99 -9.85 -0.43
CA LEU A 22 12.85 -10.73 0.73
C LEU A 22 12.76 -12.19 0.29
N ILE A 23 11.90 -12.50 -0.70
CA ILE A 23 11.75 -13.86 -1.22
C ILE A 23 13.05 -14.34 -1.84
N ARG A 24 13.78 -13.51 -2.60
CA ARG A 24 15.09 -13.87 -3.13
C ARG A 24 16.10 -14.12 -2.01
N SER A 25 16.19 -13.24 -1.01
CA SER A 25 17.14 -13.39 0.10
C SER A 25 16.86 -14.64 0.93
N ILE A 26 15.59 -14.92 1.26
CA ILE A 26 15.20 -16.16 1.95
C ILE A 26 15.48 -17.37 1.07
N SER A 27 15.14 -17.32 -0.21
CA SER A 27 15.42 -18.40 -1.17
C SER A 27 16.92 -18.69 -1.26
N LEU A 28 17.78 -17.67 -1.29
CA LEU A 28 19.23 -17.84 -1.30
C LEU A 28 19.75 -18.51 -0.03
N ILE A 29 19.24 -18.10 1.15
CA ILE A 29 19.60 -18.75 2.43
C ILE A 29 19.20 -20.23 2.41
N LEU A 30 17.98 -20.54 1.94
CA LEU A 30 17.51 -21.92 1.84
C LEU A 30 18.36 -22.76 0.87
N ILE A 31 18.73 -22.20 -0.28
CA ILE A 31 19.61 -22.89 -1.24
C ILE A 31 20.98 -23.15 -0.61
N ILE A 32 21.57 -22.17 0.05
CA ILE A 32 22.87 -22.33 0.74
C ILE A 32 22.78 -23.41 1.83
N LEU A 33 21.69 -23.42 2.60
CA LEU A 33 21.44 -24.42 3.65
C LEU A 33 21.36 -25.85 3.08
N VAL A 34 20.65 -26.01 1.96
CA VAL A 34 20.53 -27.30 1.25
C VAL A 34 21.88 -27.73 0.67
N LEU A 35 22.64 -26.81 0.08
CA LEU A 35 23.97 -27.11 -0.46
C LEU A 35 24.96 -27.51 0.64
N ILE A 36 25.00 -26.81 1.77
CA ILE A 36 25.84 -27.17 2.93
C ILE A 36 25.47 -28.55 3.45
N SER A 37 24.17 -28.83 3.58
CA SER A 37 23.67 -30.15 3.98
C SER A 37 24.08 -31.25 2.99
N GLY A 38 23.93 -31.00 1.69
CA GLY A 38 24.26 -31.95 0.62
C GLY A 38 25.76 -32.23 0.51
N ILE A 39 26.60 -31.19 0.59
CA ILE A 39 28.07 -31.32 0.61
C ILE A 39 28.52 -32.11 1.84
N SER A 40 27.95 -31.80 3.01
CA SER A 40 28.25 -32.53 4.24
C SER A 40 27.93 -34.02 4.05
N PHE A 41 26.73 -34.34 3.54
CA PHE A 41 26.31 -35.72 3.27
C PHE A 41 27.23 -36.43 2.26
N TYR A 42 27.63 -35.75 1.18
CA TYR A 42 28.53 -36.31 0.15
C TYR A 42 29.92 -36.65 0.72
N LEU A 43 30.53 -35.73 1.48
CA LEU A 43 31.83 -35.96 2.12
C LEU A 43 31.77 -37.16 3.10
N LEU A 44 30.62 -37.34 3.76
CA LEU A 44 30.39 -38.45 4.69
C LEU A 44 30.18 -39.78 3.98
N ALA A 45 29.40 -39.80 2.90
CA ALA A 45 29.23 -40.99 2.08
C ALA A 45 30.58 -41.45 1.51
N GLN A 46 31.42 -40.50 1.07
CA GLN A 46 32.78 -40.81 0.61
C GLN A 46 33.66 -41.36 1.75
N LYS A 47 33.60 -40.79 2.95
CA LYS A 47 34.33 -41.30 4.12
C LYS A 47 33.89 -42.69 4.54
N GLN A 48 32.58 -42.97 4.55
CA GLN A 48 32.05 -44.31 4.83
C GLN A 48 32.53 -45.32 3.78
N LEU A 49 32.45 -44.97 2.49
CA LEU A 49 32.94 -45.82 1.40
C LEU A 49 34.48 -46.00 1.41
N SER A 50 35.26 -45.06 1.93
CA SER A 50 36.72 -45.19 2.02
C SER A 50 37.21 -45.93 3.27
N ASP A 51 36.52 -45.78 4.41
CA ASP A 51 36.91 -46.41 5.68
C ASP A 51 36.45 -47.87 5.78
N GLU A 52 35.34 -48.24 5.11
CA GLU A 52 34.81 -49.62 5.07
C GLU A 52 35.72 -50.59 4.29
N TYR A 53 36.65 -50.08 3.46
CA TYR A 53 37.70 -50.89 2.83
C TYR A 53 38.89 -51.19 3.75
N TYR A 54 39.07 -50.50 4.88
CA TYR A 54 40.32 -50.58 5.67
C TYR A 54 40.21 -51.16 7.07
N LYS A 55 39.04 -51.18 7.75
CA LYS A 55 38.90 -51.88 9.03
C LYS A 55 37.53 -52.51 9.25
N ALA A 56 37.50 -53.83 9.10
CA ALA A 56 36.55 -54.68 9.79
C ALA A 56 36.64 -54.45 11.31
N HIS A 57 35.48 -54.28 11.94
CA HIS A 57 35.21 -54.21 13.38
C HIS A 57 35.67 -52.96 14.16
N SER A 58 34.67 -52.24 14.68
CA SER A 58 34.71 -51.35 15.86
C SER A 58 35.03 -49.86 15.67
N GLN A 59 34.25 -49.12 14.86
CA GLN A 59 33.94 -47.69 15.15
C GLN A 59 32.79 -47.05 14.34
N ILE A 60 31.75 -47.81 13.95
CA ILE A 60 30.63 -47.28 13.14
C ILE A 60 29.72 -46.32 13.95
N GLN A 61 29.82 -46.30 15.28
CA GLN A 61 28.93 -45.46 16.12
C GLN A 61 29.33 -43.97 16.16
N SER A 62 30.60 -43.61 15.92
CA SER A 62 31.06 -42.23 16.15
C SER A 62 30.70 -41.23 15.05
N THR A 63 30.36 -41.69 13.85
CA THR A 63 30.06 -40.80 12.71
C THR A 63 28.67 -40.18 12.80
N MET A 64 27.68 -40.91 13.33
CA MET A 64 26.30 -40.41 13.52
C MET A 64 26.21 -39.42 14.69
N GLU A 65 26.94 -39.68 15.78
CA GLU A 65 26.92 -38.84 17.00
C GLU A 65 27.56 -37.46 16.81
N MET A 66 28.55 -37.33 15.91
CA MET A 66 29.20 -36.04 15.64
C MET A 66 28.45 -35.19 14.59
N LEU A 67 27.61 -35.84 13.77
CA LEU A 67 26.99 -35.26 12.58
C LEU A 67 25.63 -34.63 12.86
N LEU A 68 24.77 -35.34 13.61
CA LEU A 68 23.48 -34.83 14.03
C LEU A 68 23.57 -33.46 14.73
N PRO A 69 24.45 -33.23 15.73
CA PRO A 69 24.56 -31.93 16.38
C PRO A 69 25.06 -30.84 15.43
N TRP A 70 25.94 -31.16 14.46
CA TRP A 70 26.39 -30.20 13.46
C TRP A 70 25.27 -29.79 12.50
N MET A 71 24.50 -30.74 11.98
CA MET A 71 23.35 -30.44 11.11
C MET A 71 22.30 -29.62 11.86
N ILE A 72 21.97 -30.01 13.09
CA ILE A 72 21.05 -29.25 13.94
C ILE A 72 21.57 -27.82 14.13
N ALA A 73 22.86 -27.63 14.41
CA ALA A 73 23.45 -26.31 14.57
C ALA A 73 23.30 -25.45 13.29
N VAL A 74 23.57 -26.02 12.11
CA VAL A 74 23.42 -25.33 10.82
C VAL A 74 21.97 -24.92 10.57
N TYR A 75 21.00 -25.80 10.83
CA TYR A 75 19.58 -25.48 10.71
C TYR A 75 19.12 -24.42 11.71
N VAL A 76 19.57 -24.51 12.96
CA VAL A 76 19.24 -23.52 14.00
C VAL A 76 19.79 -22.15 13.62
N VAL A 77 21.03 -22.05 13.14
CA VAL A 77 21.60 -20.78 12.66
C VAL A 77 20.82 -20.23 11.47
N GLY A 78 20.44 -21.08 10.51
CA GLY A 78 19.60 -20.68 9.38
C GLY A 78 18.22 -20.16 9.81
N LEU A 79 17.59 -20.81 10.78
CA LEU A 79 16.31 -20.38 11.33
C LEU A 79 16.43 -19.03 12.04
N ILE A 80 17.47 -18.85 12.86
CA ILE A 80 17.74 -17.59 13.53
C ILE A 80 17.98 -16.47 12.50
N ALA A 81 18.80 -16.71 11.48
CA ALA A 81 19.10 -15.73 10.44
C ALA A 81 17.84 -15.32 9.65
N THR A 82 17.00 -16.29 9.27
CA THR A 82 15.75 -16.00 8.55
C THR A 82 14.74 -15.27 9.43
N PHE A 83 14.66 -15.60 10.72
CA PHE A 83 13.80 -14.92 11.69
C PHE A 83 14.21 -13.44 11.86
N PHE A 84 15.51 -13.17 12.08
CA PHE A 84 16.00 -11.79 12.18
C PHE A 84 15.76 -11.00 10.89
N LEU A 85 16.03 -11.61 9.73
CA LEU A 85 15.77 -10.97 8.44
C LEU A 85 14.29 -10.62 8.27
N SER A 86 13.39 -11.52 8.65
CA SER A 86 11.94 -11.28 8.61
C SER A 86 11.54 -10.08 9.47
N ILE A 87 12.03 -9.99 10.71
CA ILE A 87 11.74 -8.86 11.61
C ILE A 87 12.23 -7.54 11.00
N LEU A 88 13.46 -7.50 10.49
CA LEU A 88 14.03 -6.29 9.89
C LEU A 88 13.20 -5.78 8.72
N TYR A 89 12.75 -6.68 7.85
CA TYR A 89 11.90 -6.34 6.72
C TYR A 89 10.50 -5.87 7.14
N THR A 90 9.88 -6.55 8.11
CA THR A 90 8.57 -6.15 8.64
C THR A 90 8.61 -4.72 9.21
N ARG A 91 9.68 -4.37 9.93
CA ARG A 91 9.87 -3.01 10.45
C ARG A 91 9.98 -1.97 9.34
N LYS A 92 10.63 -2.30 8.22
CA LYS A 92 10.74 -1.41 7.05
C LYS A 92 9.37 -1.13 6.42
N LEU A 93 8.44 -2.10 6.46
CA LEU A 93 7.08 -1.95 5.92
C LEU A 93 6.13 -1.22 6.88
N ALA A 94 6.26 -1.48 8.18
CA ALA A 94 5.35 -0.94 9.19
C ALA A 94 5.37 0.60 9.24
N GLY A 95 6.53 1.23 9.07
CA GLY A 95 6.66 2.70 9.12
C GLY A 95 5.79 3.42 8.08
N PRO A 96 5.95 3.12 6.78
CA PRO A 96 5.10 3.67 5.73
C PRO A 96 3.61 3.34 5.91
N LEU A 97 3.27 2.12 6.36
CA LEU A 97 1.88 1.71 6.55
C LEU A 97 1.16 2.53 7.62
N VAL A 98 1.81 2.81 8.74
CA VAL A 98 1.23 3.66 9.79
C VAL A 98 1.02 5.09 9.29
N ARG A 99 1.90 5.58 8.40
CA ARG A 99 1.68 6.88 7.75
C ARG A 99 0.47 6.85 6.82
N PHE A 100 0.30 5.81 6.01
CA PHE A 100 -0.89 5.67 5.17
C PHE A 100 -2.17 5.66 5.99
N ASP A 101 -2.21 4.90 7.08
CA ASP A 101 -3.39 4.80 7.94
C ASP A 101 -3.84 6.18 8.42
N ARG A 102 -2.90 6.96 8.98
CA ARG A 102 -3.16 8.31 9.48
C ARG A 102 -3.60 9.30 8.39
N GLU A 103 -2.93 9.29 7.24
CA GLU A 103 -3.24 10.23 6.16
C GLU A 103 -4.54 9.85 5.44
N LEU A 104 -4.85 8.56 5.30
CA LEU A 104 -6.10 8.09 4.70
C LEU A 104 -7.30 8.30 5.61
N GLU A 105 -7.13 8.19 6.94
CA GLU A 105 -8.17 8.55 7.91
C GLU A 105 -8.55 10.03 7.75
N GLN A 106 -7.56 10.92 7.67
CA GLN A 106 -7.80 12.36 7.45
C GLN A 106 -8.41 12.65 6.08
N LEU A 107 -7.99 11.93 5.05
CA LEU A 107 -8.60 12.01 3.73
C LEU A 107 -10.07 11.58 3.75
N SER A 108 -10.41 10.58 4.59
CA SER A 108 -11.79 10.11 4.76
C SER A 108 -12.66 11.08 5.56
N ASP A 109 -12.05 11.87 6.43
CA ASP A 109 -12.69 12.97 7.17
C ASP A 109 -12.89 14.23 6.30
N GLY A 110 -12.54 14.19 5.01
CA GLY A 110 -12.75 15.30 4.07
C GLY A 110 -11.59 16.30 4.01
N ASP A 111 -10.44 15.98 4.58
CA ASP A 111 -9.23 16.81 4.46
C ASP A 111 -8.36 16.35 3.29
N TYR A 112 -8.58 16.98 2.12
CA TYR A 112 -7.84 16.70 0.90
C TYR A 112 -6.57 17.55 0.74
N THR A 113 -6.20 18.34 1.75
CA THR A 113 -5.04 19.24 1.71
C THR A 113 -3.72 18.54 1.97
N ARG A 114 -3.77 17.31 2.49
CA ARG A 114 -2.60 16.58 2.98
C ARG A 114 -1.97 15.69 1.92
N TRP A 115 -0.67 15.49 2.09
CA TRP A 115 0.19 14.81 1.14
C TRP A 115 0.95 13.71 1.85
N ILE A 116 0.83 12.49 1.33
CA ILE A 116 1.59 11.35 1.79
C ILE A 116 3.02 11.50 1.27
N MET A 117 3.96 11.88 2.15
CA MET A 117 5.37 11.99 1.82
C MET A 117 6.15 10.76 2.30
N LEU A 118 6.60 9.95 1.34
CA LEU A 118 7.49 8.82 1.56
C LEU A 118 8.85 9.09 0.92
N ARG A 119 9.88 8.36 1.36
CA ARG A 119 11.20 8.44 0.71
C ARG A 119 11.13 7.76 -0.65
N HIS A 120 11.92 8.24 -1.61
CA HIS A 120 11.92 7.67 -2.96
C HIS A 120 12.30 6.17 -2.98
N ASP A 121 13.14 5.75 -2.03
CA ASP A 121 13.55 4.35 -1.86
C ASP A 121 12.54 3.49 -1.05
N ASP A 122 11.45 4.11 -0.58
CA ASP A 122 10.35 3.38 0.07
C ASP A 122 9.46 2.73 -0.97
N GLU A 123 8.98 1.55 -0.65
CA GLU A 123 8.42 0.66 -1.68
C GLU A 123 6.96 0.95 -1.99
N PHE A 124 6.38 1.86 -1.20
CA PHE A 124 5.07 2.42 -1.42
C PHE A 124 5.14 3.84 -1.98
N TYR A 125 6.32 4.31 -2.43
CA TYR A 125 6.47 5.66 -3.00
C TYR A 125 5.50 5.90 -4.16
N ASP A 126 5.46 5.01 -5.15
CA ASP A 126 4.52 5.08 -6.28
C ASP A 126 3.05 5.04 -5.83
N LEU A 127 2.75 4.34 -4.74
CA LEU A 127 1.40 4.28 -4.18
C LEU A 127 1.04 5.62 -3.51
N ALA A 128 1.96 6.20 -2.75
CA ALA A 128 1.79 7.53 -2.16
C ALA A 128 1.59 8.59 -3.24
N GLU A 129 2.38 8.57 -4.32
CA GLU A 129 2.22 9.51 -5.44
C GLU A 129 0.84 9.38 -6.11
N LYS A 130 0.37 8.15 -6.32
CA LYS A 130 -0.97 7.90 -6.87
C LYS A 130 -2.09 8.38 -5.94
N ILE A 131 -1.95 8.17 -4.63
CA ILE A 131 -2.93 8.66 -3.64
C ILE A 131 -2.92 10.19 -3.60
N ASN A 132 -1.75 10.83 -3.62
CA ASN A 132 -1.64 12.29 -3.66
C ASN A 132 -2.28 12.87 -4.93
N THR A 133 -2.03 12.24 -6.08
CA THR A 133 -2.65 12.63 -7.36
C THR A 133 -4.18 12.50 -7.29
N MET A 134 -4.68 11.42 -6.70
CA MET A 134 -6.13 11.21 -6.50
C MET A 134 -6.72 12.26 -5.55
N SER A 135 -6.04 12.55 -4.43
CA SER A 135 -6.47 13.55 -3.45
C SER A 135 -6.56 14.93 -4.11
N SER A 136 -5.51 15.35 -4.81
CA SER A 136 -5.48 16.62 -5.55
C SER A 136 -6.58 16.73 -6.61
N ALA A 137 -6.80 15.66 -7.40
CA ALA A 137 -7.86 15.65 -8.40
C ALA A 137 -9.26 15.69 -7.77
N THR A 138 -9.43 15.16 -6.56
CA THR A 138 -10.69 15.18 -5.81
C THR A 138 -10.94 16.56 -5.23
N ALA A 139 -9.93 17.17 -4.58
CA ALA A 139 -9.99 18.55 -4.10
C ALA A 139 -10.37 19.54 -5.21
N GLU A 140 -9.74 19.42 -6.38
CA GLU A 140 -10.02 20.30 -7.53
C GLU A 140 -11.46 20.15 -8.03
N ARG A 141 -12.00 18.93 -8.08
CA ARG A 141 -13.39 18.70 -8.47
C ARG A 141 -14.37 19.34 -7.50
N PHE A 142 -14.12 19.21 -6.20
CA PHE A 142 -14.97 19.86 -5.22
C PHE A 142 -14.88 21.38 -5.29
N ARG A 143 -13.68 21.94 -5.52
CA ARG A 143 -13.51 23.39 -5.73
C ARG A 143 -14.35 23.90 -6.90
N GLN A 144 -14.38 23.15 -8.01
CA GLN A 144 -15.24 23.46 -9.17
C GLN A 144 -16.72 23.40 -8.83
N ILE A 145 -17.14 22.42 -8.02
CA ILE A 145 -18.54 22.31 -7.55
C ILE A 145 -18.89 23.52 -6.66
N SER A 146 -18.03 23.90 -5.71
CA SER A 146 -18.23 25.08 -4.86
C SER A 146 -18.34 26.37 -5.66
N GLN A 147 -17.51 26.54 -6.70
CA GLN A 147 -17.59 27.68 -7.59
C GLN A 147 -18.93 27.72 -8.35
N CYS A 148 -19.35 26.58 -8.91
CA CYS A 148 -20.63 26.48 -9.62
C CYS A 148 -21.83 26.77 -8.70
N ALA A 149 -21.77 26.29 -7.45
CA ALA A 149 -22.78 26.60 -6.44
C ALA A 149 -22.89 28.10 -6.16
N GLY A 150 -21.76 28.79 -5.99
CA GLY A 150 -21.73 30.24 -5.81
C GLY A 150 -22.26 31.02 -7.03
N GLU A 151 -22.00 30.54 -8.24
CA GLU A 151 -22.56 31.13 -9.47
C GLU A 151 -24.09 30.97 -9.55
N VAL A 152 -24.62 29.80 -9.14
CA VAL A 152 -26.06 29.54 -9.07
C VAL A 152 -26.74 30.43 -8.03
N GLU A 153 -26.15 30.60 -6.85
CA GLU A 153 -26.65 31.50 -5.81
C GLU A 153 -26.71 32.96 -6.30
N GLN A 154 -25.64 33.44 -6.94
CA GLN A 154 -25.61 34.79 -7.50
C GLN A 154 -26.66 34.99 -8.60
N ALA A 155 -26.88 33.98 -9.45
CA ALA A 155 -27.92 34.03 -10.47
C ALA A 155 -29.33 34.04 -9.85
N ALA A 156 -29.57 33.23 -8.83
CA ALA A 156 -30.83 33.20 -8.08
C ALA A 156 -31.10 34.53 -7.37
N ALA A 157 -30.09 35.15 -6.76
CA ALA A 157 -30.19 36.47 -6.12
C ALA A 157 -30.53 37.58 -7.12
N LYS A 158 -29.90 37.58 -8.30
CA LYS A 158 -30.23 38.52 -9.40
C LYS A 158 -31.68 38.35 -9.87
N LEU A 159 -32.14 37.10 -10.02
CA LEU A 159 -33.51 36.79 -10.42
C LEU A 159 -34.54 37.21 -9.35
N LYS A 160 -34.23 37.02 -8.06
CA LYS A 160 -35.08 37.49 -6.96
C LYS A 160 -35.27 39.01 -7.01
N THR A 161 -34.18 39.74 -7.16
CA THR A 161 -34.20 41.22 -7.25
C THR A 161 -35.01 41.69 -8.46
N PHE A 162 -34.88 41.00 -9.61
CA PHE A 162 -35.66 41.30 -10.81
C PHE A 162 -37.15 40.97 -10.62
N SER A 163 -37.48 39.84 -9.99
CA SER A 163 -38.86 39.41 -9.70
C SER A 163 -39.59 40.32 -8.70
N GLU A 164 -38.88 41.01 -7.81
CA GLU A 164 -39.48 42.00 -6.89
C GLU A 164 -39.83 43.31 -7.61
N SER A 165 -39.22 43.58 -8.77
CA SER A 165 -39.43 44.79 -9.58
C SER A 165 -40.51 44.67 -10.67
N SER A 166 -41.10 43.48 -10.86
CA SER A 166 -42.18 43.23 -11.84
C SER A 166 -43.26 42.30 -11.26
N PRO A 167 -44.54 42.43 -11.66
CA PRO A 167 -45.62 41.54 -11.21
C PRO A 167 -45.44 40.17 -11.87
N THR A 168 -44.55 39.36 -11.28
CA THR A 168 -44.10 38.08 -11.84
C THR A 168 -44.72 36.94 -11.03
N ASP A 169 -45.11 35.89 -11.76
CA ASP A 169 -45.87 34.70 -11.34
C ASP A 169 -45.37 34.07 -10.03
N ASP A 170 -46.27 33.71 -9.10
CA ASP A 170 -45.94 33.16 -7.78
C ASP A 170 -45.13 31.85 -7.87
N ARG A 171 -45.27 31.12 -8.98
CA ARG A 171 -44.49 29.91 -9.29
C ARG A 171 -43.00 30.20 -9.47
N LEU A 172 -42.65 31.35 -10.06
CA LEU A 172 -41.26 31.75 -10.28
C LEU A 172 -40.57 32.08 -8.94
N LYS A 173 -41.30 32.74 -8.02
CA LYS A 173 -40.82 33.02 -6.66
C LYS A 173 -40.56 31.74 -5.86
N SER A 174 -41.46 30.75 -5.96
CA SER A 174 -41.29 29.41 -5.35
C SER A 174 -40.01 28.72 -5.84
N SER A 175 -39.81 28.63 -7.16
CA SER A 175 -38.64 27.94 -7.72
C SER A 175 -37.31 28.65 -7.42
N ILE A 176 -37.30 29.98 -7.33
CA ILE A 176 -36.10 30.73 -6.89
C ILE A 176 -35.79 30.45 -5.41
N GLY A 177 -36.82 30.36 -4.56
CA GLY A 177 -36.66 29.99 -3.15
C GLY A 177 -36.08 28.58 -2.98
N GLU A 178 -36.63 27.59 -3.70
CA GLU A 178 -36.14 26.21 -3.71
C GLU A 178 -34.70 26.09 -4.22
N LEU A 179 -34.32 26.87 -5.24
CA LEU A 179 -32.95 26.95 -5.75
C LEU A 179 -31.98 27.52 -4.72
N ASN A 180 -32.38 28.60 -4.04
CA ASN A 180 -31.54 29.21 -3.00
C ASN A 180 -31.32 28.26 -1.83
N GLU A 181 -32.39 27.60 -1.36
CA GLU A 181 -32.30 26.60 -0.29
C GLU A 181 -31.42 25.40 -0.70
N SER A 182 -31.54 24.93 -1.94
CA SER A 182 -30.70 23.84 -2.46
C SER A 182 -29.24 24.24 -2.59
N SER A 183 -28.97 25.48 -2.99
CA SER A 183 -27.62 26.04 -3.08
C SER A 183 -26.97 26.21 -1.70
N GLU A 184 -27.72 26.72 -0.72
CA GLU A 184 -27.27 26.85 0.67
C GLU A 184 -26.94 25.49 1.29
N LYS A 185 -27.80 24.48 1.10
CA LYS A 185 -27.53 23.10 1.56
C LYS A 185 -26.27 22.53 0.91
N LEU A 186 -26.06 22.79 -0.37
CA LEU A 186 -24.90 22.31 -1.12
C LEU A 186 -23.61 23.02 -0.66
N GLN A 187 -23.65 24.32 -0.38
CA GLN A 187 -22.52 25.03 0.23
C GLN A 187 -22.23 24.54 1.64
N ALA A 188 -23.25 24.34 2.48
CA ALA A 188 -23.07 23.80 3.83
C ALA A 188 -22.38 22.42 3.79
N ALA A 189 -22.78 21.54 2.86
CA ALA A 189 -22.14 20.23 2.66
C ALA A 189 -20.69 20.34 2.15
N LEU A 190 -20.37 21.37 1.37
CA LEU A 190 -19.00 21.60 0.87
C LEU A 190 -18.10 22.29 1.90
N THR A 191 -18.66 23.01 2.88
CA THR A 191 -17.90 23.71 3.92
C THR A 191 -17.24 22.73 4.90
N ASP A 192 -17.82 21.54 5.06
CA ASP A 192 -17.28 20.46 5.88
C ASP A 192 -16.01 19.83 5.26
N ILE A 193 -15.77 20.06 3.96
CA ILE A 193 -14.64 19.53 3.22
C ILE A 193 -13.54 20.60 3.16
N ARG A 194 -12.33 20.27 3.64
CA ARG A 194 -11.21 21.21 3.69
C ARG A 194 -10.40 21.15 2.39
N PHE A 195 -10.33 22.28 1.69
CA PHE A 195 -9.67 22.38 0.37
C PHE A 195 -8.31 23.06 0.37
N GLU A 196 -7.95 23.79 1.42
CA GLU A 196 -6.69 24.52 1.47
C GLU A 196 -6.22 24.73 2.93
N ASN A 197 -4.90 24.86 3.12
CA ASN A 197 -4.31 25.25 4.41
C ASN A 197 -4.56 26.75 4.65
N ASP A 198 -5.73 27.09 5.20
CA ASP A 198 -5.85 28.26 6.09
C ASP A 198 -5.35 27.89 7.50
#